data_AF-A0A9E5NG04-F1
#
_entry.id   AF-A0A9E5NG04-F1
#
_cell.length_a   1.000
_cell.length_b   1.000
_cell.length_c   1.000
_cell.angle_alpha   90.00
_cell.angle_beta   90.00
_cell.angle_gamma   90.00
#
_symmetry.space_group_name_H-M   'P 1'
#
loop_
_entity.id
_entity.type
_entity.pdbx_description
1 polymer ?
#
loop_
_entity_poly.entity_id
_entity_poly.type
_entity_poly.pdbx_seq_one_letter_code
_entity_poly.pdbx_strand_id
1 'polypeptide(L)'
;MTDRALVGKRIPKVDSVAKATGQSRFTADLSLPRMLHGKILRSPHPHAKILSIDTTEADRLPGVKAVITGRDTAGEKWGVFRYTRDQQLLPADKVRYVGEEVAAVAAVSEDVAQEALDLIQVEYEVLPAVFTIEEAMA
;
A
#
# COMPACT_ATOMS: atom_id res chain seq x y z
N MET A 1 -24.45 49.53 11.05
CA MET A 1 -23.66 48.38 11.55
C MET A 1 -23.44 47.44 10.39
N THR A 2 -22.20 47.18 10.01
CA THR A 2 -21.89 46.32 8.86
C THR A 2 -22.31 44.89 9.17
N ASP A 3 -23.20 44.32 8.36
CA ASP A 3 -23.64 42.93 8.48
C ASP A 3 -22.44 41.97 8.28
N ARG A 4 -21.99 41.35 9.38
CA ARG A 4 -20.86 40.41 9.42
C ARG A 4 -21.29 38.94 9.23
N ALA A 5 -22.57 38.66 8.94
CA ALA A 5 -23.03 37.28 8.79
C ALA A 5 -22.57 36.70 7.44
N LEU A 6 -21.73 35.65 7.49
CA LEU A 6 -21.28 34.90 6.31
C LEU A 6 -22.16 33.68 6.02
N VAL A 7 -23.02 33.28 6.96
CA VAL A 7 -23.89 32.11 6.85
C VAL A 7 -24.90 32.31 5.71
N GLY A 8 -25.03 31.31 4.84
CA GLY A 8 -25.95 31.33 3.70
C GLY A 8 -25.49 32.13 2.48
N LYS A 9 -24.31 32.77 2.53
CA LYS A 9 -23.76 33.53 1.40
C LYS A 9 -22.92 32.64 0.49
N ARG A 10 -22.97 32.89 -0.83
CA ARG A 10 -22.09 32.24 -1.82
C ARG A 10 -20.69 32.84 -1.72
N ILE A 11 -19.84 32.23 -0.91
CA ILE A 11 -18.44 32.64 -0.72
C ILE A 11 -17.49 31.56 -1.25
N PRO A 12 -16.37 31.93 -1.91
CA PRO A 12 -15.34 30.97 -2.29
C PRO A 12 -14.79 30.22 -1.08
N LYS A 13 -14.47 28.93 -1.25
CA LYS A 13 -13.79 28.16 -0.19
C LYS A 13 -12.40 28.75 0.08
N VAL A 14 -11.98 28.74 1.34
CA VAL A 14 -10.71 29.33 1.79
C VAL A 14 -9.48 28.79 1.05
N ASP A 15 -9.55 27.55 0.56
CA ASP A 15 -8.48 26.84 -0.14
C ASP A 15 -8.62 26.84 -1.67
N SER A 16 -9.69 27.44 -2.21
CA SER A 16 -10.05 27.32 -3.63
C SER A 16 -9.01 27.89 -4.58
N VAL A 17 -8.50 29.09 -4.30
CA VAL A 17 -7.49 29.76 -5.15
C VAL A 17 -6.18 28.97 -5.15
N ALA A 18 -5.70 28.55 -3.98
CA ALA A 18 -4.44 27.81 -3.87
C ALA A 18 -4.51 26.45 -4.61
N LYS A 19 -5.66 25.77 -4.56
CA LYS A 19 -5.88 24.54 -5.31
C LYS A 19 -5.97 24.79 -6.81
N ALA A 20 -6.69 25.82 -7.24
CA ALA A 20 -6.85 26.14 -8.65
C ALA A 20 -5.56 26.63 -9.32
N THR A 21 -4.60 27.13 -8.53
CA THR A 21 -3.32 27.68 -9.01
C THR A 21 -2.13 26.75 -8.80
N GLY A 22 -2.34 25.56 -8.23
CA GLY A 22 -1.25 24.61 -7.94
C GLY A 22 -0.35 25.02 -6.76
N GLN A 23 -0.75 26.00 -5.96
CA GLN A 23 0.00 26.42 -4.77
C GLN A 23 -0.22 25.47 -3.58
N SER A 24 -1.34 24.75 -3.55
CA SER A 24 -1.57 23.70 -2.56
C SER A 24 -0.66 22.50 -2.82
N ARG A 25 0.15 22.14 -1.82
CA ARG A 25 0.97 20.92 -1.84
C ARG A 25 0.21 19.74 -1.25
N PHE A 26 0.23 18.63 -1.95
CA PHE A 26 -0.25 17.32 -1.52
C PHE A 26 0.94 16.43 -1.15
N THR A 27 0.66 15.23 -0.63
CA THR A 27 1.69 14.29 -0.16
C THR A 27 2.72 13.94 -1.24
N ALA A 28 2.31 13.84 -2.51
CA ALA A 28 3.19 13.56 -3.64
C ALA A 28 4.11 14.75 -4.01
N ASP A 29 3.78 15.97 -3.60
CA ASP A 29 4.60 17.16 -3.85
C ASP A 29 5.67 17.36 -2.77
N LEU A 30 5.72 16.48 -1.76
CA LEU A 30 6.66 16.56 -0.66
C LEU A 30 7.95 15.83 -1.02
N SER A 31 9.08 16.45 -0.67
CA SER A 31 10.41 15.82 -0.75
C SER A 31 11.18 16.23 0.49
N LEU A 32 11.76 15.23 1.17
CA LEU A 32 12.49 15.42 2.42
C LEU A 32 13.96 14.99 2.26
N PRO A 33 14.90 15.58 3.00
CA PRO A 33 16.28 15.11 3.00
C PRO A 33 16.36 13.64 3.40
N ARG A 34 17.08 12.83 2.59
CA ARG A 34 17.24 11.38 2.79
C ARG A 34 15.94 10.57 2.71
N MET A 35 14.93 11.08 2.01
CA MET A 35 13.68 10.35 1.75
C MET A 35 13.95 9.05 0.98
N LEU A 36 13.33 7.97 1.42
CA LEU A 36 13.28 6.70 0.69
C LEU A 36 11.95 6.58 -0.05
N HIS A 37 11.96 5.79 -1.11
CA HIS A 37 10.79 5.47 -1.92
C HIS A 37 10.33 4.05 -1.56
N GLY A 38 9.05 3.95 -1.16
CA GLY A 38 8.41 2.70 -0.83
C GLY A 38 7.66 2.12 -2.03
N LYS A 39 7.84 0.84 -2.31
CA LYS A 39 7.05 0.09 -3.30
C LYS A 39 6.58 -1.23 -2.68
N ILE A 40 5.43 -1.72 -3.13
CA ILE A 40 4.79 -2.92 -2.58
C ILE A 40 4.62 -3.95 -3.68
N LEU A 41 5.14 -5.15 -3.47
CA LEU A 41 4.82 -6.32 -4.28
C LEU A 41 3.42 -6.78 -3.93
N ARG A 42 2.56 -6.94 -4.92
CA ARG A 42 1.16 -7.31 -4.75
C ARG A 42 0.86 -8.66 -5.37
N SER A 43 -0.04 -9.40 -4.75
CA SER A 43 -0.52 -10.69 -5.23
C SER A 43 -1.17 -10.56 -6.62
N PRO A 44 -0.79 -11.39 -7.60
CA PRO A 44 -1.53 -11.51 -8.85
C PRO A 44 -2.73 -12.48 -8.72
N HIS A 45 -2.90 -13.16 -7.59
CA HIS A 45 -3.88 -14.22 -7.41
C HIS A 45 -5.04 -13.81 -6.51
N PRO A 46 -6.28 -14.23 -6.84
CA PRO A 46 -7.46 -13.97 -6.02
C PRO A 46 -7.48 -14.81 -4.73
N HIS A 47 -6.86 -15.99 -4.72
CA HIS A 47 -6.68 -16.81 -3.52
C HIS A 47 -5.52 -17.77 -3.76
N ALA A 48 -4.48 -17.75 -2.92
CA ALA A 48 -3.35 -18.65 -3.03
C ALA A 48 -2.59 -18.76 -1.71
N LYS A 49 -2.03 -19.93 -1.38
CA LYS A 49 -1.05 -20.01 -0.28
C LYS A 49 0.27 -19.44 -0.75
N ILE A 50 0.96 -18.74 0.15
CA ILE A 50 2.34 -18.33 -0.05
C ILE A 50 3.22 -19.48 0.43
N LEU A 51 3.87 -20.19 -0.49
CA LEU A 51 4.77 -21.29 -0.14
C LEU A 51 6.12 -20.76 0.32
N SER A 52 6.65 -19.78 -0.41
CA SER A 52 7.94 -19.16 -0.13
C SER A 52 7.99 -17.75 -0.71
N ILE A 53 8.82 -16.89 -0.10
CA ILE A 53 9.20 -15.57 -0.61
C ILE A 53 10.73 -15.51 -0.52
N ASP A 54 11.40 -15.33 -1.66
CA ASP A 54 12.84 -15.11 -1.74
C ASP A 54 13.12 -13.64 -2.07
N THR A 55 13.77 -12.95 -1.13
CA THR A 55 14.16 -11.54 -1.24
C THR A 55 15.65 -11.35 -1.53
N THR A 56 16.41 -12.44 -1.67
CA THR A 56 17.89 -12.41 -1.65
C THR A 56 18.49 -11.45 -2.67
N GLU A 57 17.98 -11.44 -3.90
CA GLU A 57 18.50 -10.57 -4.96
C GLU A 57 18.04 -9.12 -4.78
N ALA A 58 16.80 -8.91 -4.32
CA ALA A 58 16.28 -7.59 -3.99
C ALA A 58 17.08 -6.94 -2.84
N ASP A 59 17.43 -7.70 -1.81
CA ASP A 59 18.24 -7.23 -0.66
C ASP A 59 19.65 -6.81 -1.08
N ARG A 60 20.20 -7.44 -2.12
CA ARG A 60 21.55 -7.14 -2.65
C ARG A 60 21.58 -5.98 -3.62
N LEU A 61 20.43 -5.53 -4.14
CA LEU A 61 20.37 -4.49 -5.15
C LEU A 61 20.90 -3.16 -4.59
N PRO A 62 21.91 -2.52 -5.23
CA PRO A 62 22.45 -1.26 -4.77
C PRO A 62 21.37 -0.16 -4.66
N GLY A 63 21.25 0.43 -3.47
CA GLY A 63 20.28 1.49 -3.20
C GLY A 63 19.03 1.01 -2.47
N VAL A 64 18.77 -0.29 -2.39
CA VAL A 64 17.80 -0.86 -1.46
C VAL A 64 18.27 -0.67 -0.02
N LYS A 65 17.34 -0.32 0.87
CA LYS A 65 17.60 -0.09 2.31
C LYS A 65 16.86 -1.07 3.20
N ALA A 66 15.73 -1.59 2.73
CA ALA A 66 15.00 -2.66 3.40
C ALA A 66 14.10 -3.36 2.39
N VAL A 67 14.02 -4.68 2.52
CA VAL A 67 12.92 -5.51 2.00
C VAL A 67 12.24 -6.14 3.21
N ILE A 68 10.92 -6.03 3.30
CA ILE A 68 10.14 -6.61 4.40
C ILE A 68 9.04 -7.53 3.84
N THR A 69 8.74 -8.58 4.60
CA THR A 69 7.72 -9.58 4.29
C THR A 69 6.80 -9.77 5.49
N GLY A 70 5.83 -10.67 5.39
CA GLY A 70 4.98 -11.04 6.52
C GLY A 70 5.74 -11.47 7.78
N ARG A 71 6.98 -11.98 7.63
CA ARG A 71 7.85 -12.38 8.76
C ARG A 71 8.25 -11.21 9.66
N ASP A 72 8.24 -9.99 9.13
CA ASP A 72 8.68 -8.77 9.83
C ASP A 72 7.53 -8.05 10.56
N THR A 73 6.29 -8.51 10.41
CA THR A 73 5.08 -7.79 10.84
C THR A 73 4.62 -8.07 12.28
N ALA A 74 5.38 -8.84 13.06
CA ALA A 74 5.01 -9.35 14.39
C ALA A 74 3.66 -10.14 14.45
N GLY A 75 3.03 -10.42 13.30
CA GLY A 75 1.74 -11.09 13.22
C GLY A 75 0.54 -10.23 13.59
N GLU A 76 0.72 -8.91 13.72
CA GLU A 76 -0.35 -7.99 14.12
C GLU A 76 -1.41 -7.85 13.02
N LYS A 77 -2.68 -7.87 13.45
CA LYS A 77 -3.82 -7.66 12.54
C LYS A 77 -4.23 -6.20 12.49
N TRP A 78 -4.52 -5.73 11.28
CA TRP A 78 -4.95 -4.39 10.97
C TRP A 78 -6.41 -4.37 10.47
N GLY A 79 -7.04 -3.21 10.65
CA GLY A 79 -8.38 -2.89 10.19
C GLY A 79 -8.70 -1.44 10.50
N VAL A 80 -9.48 -0.77 9.65
CA VAL A 80 -9.89 0.64 9.84
C VAL A 80 -10.54 0.83 11.21
N PHE A 81 -11.34 -0.15 11.63
CA PHE A 81 -11.95 -0.18 12.95
C PHE A 81 -11.36 -1.28 13.81
N ARG A 82 -11.36 -1.07 15.13
CA ARG A 82 -10.86 -2.05 16.11
C ARG A 82 -11.56 -3.41 15.99
N TYR A 83 -12.85 -3.42 15.65
CA TYR A 83 -13.65 -4.64 15.53
C TYR A 83 -13.54 -5.32 14.16
N THR A 84 -12.85 -4.72 13.18
CA THR A 84 -12.61 -5.28 11.84
C THR A 84 -11.12 -5.58 11.62
N ARG A 85 -10.38 -5.93 12.68
CA ARG A 85 -8.94 -6.25 12.58
C ARG A 85 -8.73 -7.71 12.15
N ASP A 86 -9.09 -8.02 10.92
CA ASP A 86 -9.00 -9.35 10.34
C ASP A 86 -7.87 -9.49 9.30
N GLN A 87 -7.30 -8.37 8.84
CA GLN A 87 -6.25 -8.35 7.81
C GLN A 87 -4.86 -8.37 8.42
N GLN A 88 -3.88 -8.98 7.73
CA GLN A 88 -2.47 -8.82 8.05
C GLN A 88 -1.89 -7.68 7.20
N LEU A 89 -0.88 -6.97 7.71
CA LEU A 89 -0.19 -5.93 6.94
C LEU A 89 0.52 -6.49 5.71
N LEU A 90 1.19 -7.63 5.90
CA LEU A 90 1.77 -8.47 4.86
C LEU A 90 1.45 -9.92 5.25
N PRO A 91 0.51 -10.62 4.60
CA PRO A 91 0.26 -12.03 4.84
C PRO A 91 1.52 -12.89 4.71
N ALA A 92 1.69 -13.80 5.69
CA ALA A 92 2.74 -14.83 5.66
C ALA A 92 2.19 -16.20 5.28
N ASP A 93 0.87 -16.39 5.30
CA ASP A 93 0.20 -17.68 5.09
C ASP A 93 -0.37 -17.80 3.67
N LYS A 94 -1.23 -16.86 3.29
CA LYS A 94 -1.96 -16.88 2.03
C LYS A 94 -2.46 -15.49 1.68
N VAL A 95 -2.68 -15.30 0.37
CA VAL A 95 -3.34 -14.14 -0.21
C VAL A 95 -4.81 -14.49 -0.49
N ARG A 96 -5.70 -13.51 -0.37
CA ARG A 96 -7.17 -13.60 -0.32
C ARG A 96 -7.84 -12.73 -1.39
N TYR A 97 -7.08 -11.90 -2.10
CA TYR A 97 -7.56 -11.12 -3.24
C TYR A 97 -6.40 -10.66 -4.14
N VAL A 98 -6.73 -10.35 -5.40
CA VAL A 98 -5.78 -9.75 -6.34
C VAL A 98 -5.43 -8.36 -5.82
N GLY A 99 -4.13 -8.10 -5.66
CA GLY A 99 -3.63 -6.84 -5.15
C GLY A 99 -3.23 -6.86 -3.67
N GLU A 100 -3.49 -7.93 -2.91
CA GLU A 100 -3.06 -8.00 -1.50
C GLU A 100 -1.53 -7.88 -1.39
N GLU A 101 -1.05 -7.15 -0.39
CA GLU A 101 0.37 -6.86 -0.20
C GLU A 101 1.15 -8.10 0.23
N VAL A 102 2.29 -8.38 -0.41
CA VAL A 102 3.07 -9.61 -0.16
C VAL A 102 4.45 -9.29 0.42
N ALA A 103 5.10 -8.27 -0.15
CA ALA A 103 6.37 -7.74 0.33
C ALA A 103 6.42 -6.24 0.09
N ALA A 104 7.25 -5.52 0.83
CA ALA A 104 7.49 -4.10 0.61
C ALA A 104 8.98 -3.79 0.57
N VAL A 105 9.36 -2.85 -0.30
CA VAL A 105 10.74 -2.39 -0.49
C VAL A 105 10.81 -0.91 -0.14
N ALA A 106 11.90 -0.51 0.54
CA ALA A 106 12.31 0.87 0.68
C ALA A 106 13.68 1.07 0.02
N ALA A 107 13.77 2.00 -0.94
CA ALA A 107 15.01 2.29 -1.68
C ALA A 107 15.29 3.80 -1.83
N VAL A 108 16.49 4.15 -2.31
CA VAL A 108 16.92 5.55 -2.48
C VAL A 108 16.22 6.29 -3.63
N SER A 109 15.62 5.57 -4.58
CA SER A 109 14.84 6.13 -5.69
C SER A 109 13.66 5.22 -6.03
N GLU A 110 12.66 5.78 -6.73
CA GLU A 110 11.49 5.02 -7.15
C GLU A 110 11.85 3.88 -8.11
N ASP A 111 12.76 4.13 -9.06
CA ASP A 111 13.22 3.13 -10.03
C ASP A 111 13.90 1.94 -9.36
N VAL A 112 14.80 2.20 -8.39
CA VAL A 112 15.48 1.12 -7.63
C VAL A 112 14.47 0.34 -6.80
N ALA A 113 13.47 1.01 -6.21
CA ALA A 113 12.41 0.32 -5.47
C ALA A 113 11.58 -0.58 -6.39
N GLN A 114 11.32 -0.16 -7.64
CA GLN A 114 10.60 -0.98 -8.62
C GLN A 114 11.45 -2.16 -9.09
N GLU A 115 12.71 -1.94 -9.47
CA GLU A 115 13.64 -3.00 -9.88
C GLU A 115 13.80 -4.06 -8.78
N ALA A 116 13.89 -3.63 -7.52
CA ALA A 116 13.92 -4.54 -6.39
C ALA A 116 12.65 -5.41 -6.27
N LEU A 117 11.46 -4.88 -6.56
CA LEU A 117 10.24 -5.71 -6.57
C LEU A 117 10.31 -6.80 -7.63
N ASP A 118 10.85 -6.48 -8.81
CA ASP A 118 10.95 -7.42 -9.94
C ASP A 118 11.93 -8.57 -9.64
N LEU A 119 12.84 -8.38 -8.67
CA LEU A 119 13.79 -9.39 -8.20
C LEU A 119 13.23 -10.29 -7.08
N ILE A 120 12.10 -9.94 -6.47
CA ILE A 120 11.48 -10.76 -5.41
C ILE A 120 10.75 -11.93 -6.08
N GLN A 121 11.08 -13.15 -5.68
CA GLN A 121 10.40 -14.34 -6.16
C GLN A 121 9.42 -14.86 -5.10
N VAL A 122 8.19 -15.13 -5.53
CA VAL A 122 7.15 -15.67 -4.65
C VAL A 122 6.57 -16.93 -5.28
N GLU A 123 6.61 -18.01 -4.52
CA GLU A 123 5.99 -19.27 -4.91
C GLU A 123 4.59 -19.38 -4.31
N TYR A 124 3.61 -19.65 -5.18
CA TYR A 124 2.21 -19.75 -4.79
C TYR A 124 1.65 -21.14 -5.07
N GLU A 125 0.80 -21.63 -4.18
CA GLU A 125 -0.17 -22.68 -4.46
C GLU A 125 -1.53 -22.01 -4.68
N VAL A 126 -1.98 -21.90 -5.93
CA VAL A 126 -3.27 -21.26 -6.25
C VAL A 126 -4.41 -22.10 -5.67
N LEU A 127 -5.32 -21.44 -4.97
CA LEU A 127 -6.48 -22.04 -4.34
C LEU A 127 -7.78 -21.70 -5.09
N PRO A 128 -8.85 -22.50 -4.93
CA PRO A 128 -10.17 -22.09 -5.40
C PRO A 128 -10.57 -20.75 -4.79
N ALA A 129 -10.96 -19.82 -5.65
CA ALA A 129 -11.45 -18.51 -5.26
C ALA A 129 -12.98 -18.45 -5.40
N VAL A 130 -13.60 -17.60 -4.60
CA VAL A 130 -15.05 -17.37 -4.57
C VAL A 130 -15.31 -16.03 -5.25
N PHE A 131 -16.17 -16.03 -6.28
CA PHE A 131 -16.44 -14.85 -7.11
C PHE A 131 -17.91 -14.43 -7.08
N THR A 132 -18.80 -15.27 -6.55
CA THR A 132 -20.24 -14.99 -6.45
C THR A 132 -20.74 -15.09 -5.01
N ILE A 133 -21.92 -14.51 -4.76
CA ILE A 133 -22.57 -14.60 -3.45
C ILE A 133 -23.03 -16.03 -3.19
N GLU A 134 -23.53 -16.70 -4.24
CA GLU A 134 -24.00 -18.08 -4.19
C GLU A 134 -22.87 -19.04 -3.79
N GLU A 135 -21.68 -18.89 -4.39
CA GLU A 135 -20.49 -19.67 -4.01
C GLU A 135 -20.04 -19.39 -2.57
N ALA A 136 -20.25 -18.18 -2.06
CA ALA A 136 -19.88 -17.81 -0.69
C ALA A 136 -20.82 -18.41 0.37
N MET A 137 -22.05 -18.78 -0.02
CA MET A 137 -23.06 -19.37 0.87
C MET A 137 -23.07 -20.90 0.89
N ALA A 138 -22.40 -21.54 -0.08
CA ALA A 138 -22.34 -23.01 -0.23
C ALA A 138 -21.39 -23.65 0.79
#